data_AF-A0A1E3NW82-F1
#
_entry.id   AF-A0A1E3NW82-F1
#
_cell.length_a   1.000
_cell.length_b   1.000
_cell.length_c   1.000
_cell.angle_alpha   90.00
_cell.angle_beta   90.00
_cell.angle_gamma   90.00
#
_symmetry.space_group_name_H-M   'P 1'
#
loop_
_entity.id
_entity.type
_entity.pdbx_description
1 polymer ?
#
loop_
_entity_poly.entity_id
_entity_poly.type
_entity_poly.pdbx_seq_one_letter_code
_entity_poly.pdbx_strand_id
1 'polypeptide(L)'
;MELFIGQFDQFIDHLVWKATKTTLIILNIDQELSIPSNFQRSSVQYLKNVELIDLIHIDSLQKLMVYLSMKQVNHNDESIAIWELPSENLILSKLTKLNNKVILGFNTTTDLSTYKKWI
;
A
#
# COMPACT_ATOMS: atom_id res chain seq x y z
N MET A 1 -10.12 -5.66 -5.83
CA MET A 1 -9.38 -4.98 -4.73
C MET A 1 -9.51 -5.85 -3.50
N GLU A 2 -8.51 -5.91 -2.62
CA GLU A 2 -8.55 -6.64 -1.35
C GLU A 2 -8.40 -5.67 -0.18
N LEU A 3 -9.05 -5.97 0.95
CA LEU A 3 -8.86 -5.24 2.20
C LEU A 3 -8.04 -6.05 3.21
N PHE A 4 -7.17 -5.35 3.91
CA PHE A 4 -6.53 -5.81 5.13
C PHE A 4 -6.86 -4.85 6.28
N ILE A 5 -7.30 -5.39 7.42
CA ILE A 5 -7.61 -4.61 8.62
C ILE A 5 -6.78 -5.20 9.76
N GLY A 6 -5.88 -4.42 10.34
CA GLY A 6 -4.96 -4.90 11.37
C GLY A 6 -3.95 -3.84 11.77
N GLN A 7 -2.82 -4.25 12.34
CA GLN A 7 -1.69 -3.35 12.58
C GLN A 7 -0.74 -3.33 11.36
N PHE A 8 0.10 -2.29 11.27
CA PHE A 8 1.01 -2.12 10.12
C PHE A 8 2.03 -3.26 9.97
N ASP A 9 2.61 -3.72 11.08
CA ASP A 9 3.53 -4.88 11.08
C ASP A 9 2.83 -6.15 10.58
N GLN A 10 1.60 -6.41 11.02
CA GLN A 10 0.79 -7.53 10.54
C GLN A 10 0.47 -7.41 9.05
N PHE A 11 0.25 -6.19 8.55
CA PHE A 11 0.05 -5.92 7.13
C PHE A 11 1.31 -6.25 6.34
N ILE A 12 2.48 -5.84 6.83
CA ILE A 12 3.76 -6.19 6.20
C ILE A 12 3.99 -7.70 6.20
N ASP A 13 3.79 -8.38 7.33
CA ASP A 13 3.91 -9.84 7.44
C ASP A 13 2.93 -10.55 6.49
N HIS A 14 1.71 -10.03 6.36
CA HIS A 14 0.71 -10.54 5.44
C HIS A 14 1.16 -10.45 3.98
N LEU A 15 1.77 -9.33 3.59
CA LEU A 15 2.28 -9.13 2.24
C LEU A 15 3.48 -10.04 1.97
N VAL A 16 4.43 -10.14 2.90
CA VAL A 16 5.59 -11.05 2.79
C VAL A 16 5.15 -12.50 2.66
N TRP A 17 4.19 -12.94 3.48
CA TRP A 17 3.71 -14.32 3.48
C TRP A 17 2.93 -14.68 2.21
N LYS A 18 2.21 -13.71 1.62
CA LYS A 18 1.41 -13.91 0.40
C LYS A 18 2.16 -13.63 -0.90
N ALA A 19 3.31 -12.96 -0.86
CA ALA A 19 4.02 -12.55 -2.06
C ALA A 19 4.56 -13.75 -2.82
N THR A 20 3.92 -14.08 -3.95
CA THR A 20 4.39 -15.08 -4.92
C THR A 20 5.25 -14.46 -6.02
N LYS A 21 5.13 -13.14 -6.23
CA LYS A 21 5.90 -12.30 -7.16
C LYS A 21 6.08 -10.90 -6.56
N THR A 22 6.79 -10.03 -7.30
CA THR A 22 7.03 -8.64 -6.91
C THR A 22 5.75 -7.92 -6.53
N THR A 23 5.71 -7.42 -5.29
CA THR A 23 4.63 -6.61 -4.73
C THR A 23 5.17 -5.23 -4.45
N LEU A 24 4.58 -4.22 -5.10
CA LEU A 24 4.89 -2.84 -4.82
C LEU A 24 4.14 -2.37 -3.58
N ILE A 25 4.86 -1.94 -2.55
CA ILE A 25 4.30 -1.34 -1.34
C ILE A 25 4.46 0.17 -1.42
N ILE A 26 3.35 0.89 -1.38
CA ILE A 26 3.31 2.34 -1.31
C ILE A 26 2.97 2.75 0.11
N LEU A 27 3.93 3.41 0.78
CA LEU A 27 3.72 3.99 2.10
C LEU A 27 3.38 5.47 1.98
N ASN A 28 2.16 5.83 2.38
CA ASN A 28 1.72 7.20 2.52
C ASN A 28 1.97 7.68 3.96
N ILE A 29 3.06 8.41 4.21
CA ILE A 29 3.42 8.92 5.56
C ILE A 29 2.92 10.36 5.78
N ASP A 30 2.05 10.86 4.89
CA ASP A 30 1.58 12.25 4.93
C ASP A 30 0.35 12.46 5.84
N GLN A 31 -0.16 11.38 6.44
CA GLN A 31 -0.83 11.48 7.73
C GLN A 31 0.25 11.35 8.79
N GLU A 32 0.24 12.17 9.84
CA GLU A 32 1.10 12.07 11.03
C GLU A 32 1.01 10.70 11.78
N LEU A 33 0.47 9.67 11.14
CA LEU A 33 0.68 8.26 11.48
C LEU A 33 2.10 7.88 11.11
N SER A 34 3.01 8.26 12.00
CA SER A 34 4.31 7.64 12.16
C SER A 34 4.21 6.15 11.86
N ILE A 35 4.98 5.65 10.88
CA ILE A 35 5.45 4.26 10.93
C ILE A 35 5.81 4.05 12.41
N PRO A 36 5.22 3.07 13.13
CA PRO A 36 5.46 2.93 14.55
C PRO A 36 6.96 3.05 14.78
N SER A 37 7.42 3.87 15.72
CA SER A 37 8.86 4.01 16.01
C SER A 37 9.52 2.66 16.32
N ASN A 38 8.70 1.68 16.66
CA ASN A 38 9.01 0.28 16.92
C ASN A 38 9.20 -0.57 15.64
N PHE A 39 8.75 -0.09 14.47
CA PHE A 39 9.06 -0.67 13.17
C PHE A 39 10.52 -0.31 12.87
N GLN A 40 11.40 -1.12 13.42
CA GLN A 40 12.83 -0.93 13.36
C GLN A 40 13.29 -0.81 11.90
N ARG A 41 14.38 -0.07 11.67
CA ARG A 41 15.09 -0.05 10.37
C ARG A 41 15.38 -1.46 9.84
N SER A 42 15.45 -2.46 10.72
CA SER A 42 15.58 -3.88 10.39
C SER A 42 14.36 -4.45 9.65
N SER A 43 13.13 -4.00 9.92
CA SER A 43 11.92 -4.44 9.19
C SER A 43 11.85 -3.84 7.79
N VAL A 44 12.27 -2.58 7.62
CA VAL A 44 12.43 -1.96 6.28
C VAL A 44 13.59 -2.60 5.51
N GLN A 45 14.71 -2.92 6.18
CA GLN A 45 15.82 -3.68 5.58
C GLN A 45 15.40 -5.12 5.24
N TYR A 46 14.58 -5.75 6.09
CA TYR A 46 14.02 -7.07 5.84
C TYR A 46 13.19 -7.06 4.56
N LEU A 47 12.32 -6.06 4.38
CA LEU A 47 11.56 -5.90 3.14
C LEU A 47 12.44 -5.68 1.92
N LYS A 48 13.52 -4.87 2.04
CA LYS A 48 14.50 -4.68 0.94
C LYS A 48 15.29 -5.94 0.61
N ASN A 49 15.41 -6.88 1.55
CA ASN A 49 16.08 -8.16 1.35
C ASN A 49 15.13 -9.24 0.80
N VAL A 50 13.83 -9.01 0.85
CA VAL A 50 12.85 -9.85 0.17
C VAL A 50 12.81 -9.39 -1.29
N GLU A 51 13.45 -10.15 -2.20
CA GLU A 51 13.52 -9.84 -3.64
C GLU A 51 12.15 -9.64 -4.32
N LEU A 52 11.07 -10.04 -3.64
CA LEU A 52 9.68 -9.97 -4.09
C LEU A 52 8.93 -8.74 -3.58
N ILE A 53 9.59 -7.78 -2.91
CA ILE A 53 8.92 -6.59 -2.38
C ILE A 53 9.70 -5.33 -2.76
N ASP A 54 9.08 -4.48 -3.56
CA ASP A 54 9.57 -3.13 -3.83
C ASP A 54 8.84 -2.14 -2.91
N LEU A 55 9.61 -1.35 -2.16
CA LEU A 55 9.08 -0.36 -1.22
C LEU A 55 9.27 1.04 -1.78
N ILE A 56 8.18 1.76 -2.02
CA ILE A 56 8.19 3.17 -2.44
C ILE A 56 7.54 4.03 -1.37
N HIS A 57 8.25 5.09 -1.01
CA HIS A 57 7.74 6.13 -0.13
C HIS A 57 7.13 7.26 -0.97
N ILE A 58 5.88 7.61 -0.69
CA ILE A 58 5.18 8.73 -1.31
C ILE A 58 4.63 9.63 -0.20
N ASP A 59 5.14 10.85 -0.16
CA ASP A 59 4.91 11.87 0.87
C ASP A 59 3.86 12.90 0.46
N SER A 60 2.98 12.59 -0.50
CA SER A 60 1.74 13.35 -0.71
C SER A 60 0.75 12.63 -1.63
N LEU A 61 -0.53 12.94 -1.46
CA LEU A 61 -1.59 12.43 -2.35
C LEU A 61 -1.40 12.87 -3.80
N GLN A 62 -0.90 14.09 -4.03
CA GLN A 62 -0.59 14.58 -5.37
C GLN A 62 0.51 13.74 -6.03
N LYS A 63 1.58 13.41 -5.30
CA LYS A 63 2.66 12.56 -5.80
C LYS A 63 2.18 11.13 -6.05
N LEU A 64 1.30 10.59 -5.20
CA LEU A 64 0.67 9.29 -5.41
C LEU A 64 -0.14 9.30 -6.71
N MET A 65 -0.93 10.34 -6.90
CA MET A 65 -1.73 10.50 -8.11
C MET A 65 -0.90 10.62 -9.37
N VAL A 66 0.22 11.34 -9.33
CA VAL A 66 1.18 11.41 -10.43
C VAL A 66 1.78 10.03 -10.70
N TYR A 67 2.26 9.35 -9.65
CA TYR A 67 2.87 8.04 -9.74
C TYR A 67 1.93 7.00 -10.38
N LEU A 68 0.69 6.92 -9.90
CA LEU A 68 -0.35 6.03 -10.46
C LEU A 68 -0.79 6.40 -11.88
N SER A 69 -0.56 7.65 -12.32
CA SER A 69 -0.93 8.10 -13.68
C SER A 69 0.21 7.93 -14.68
N MET A 70 1.44 7.86 -14.22
CA MET A 70 2.57 7.52 -15.08
C MET A 70 2.46 6.04 -15.45
N LYS A 71 2.81 5.68 -16.69
CA LYS A 71 2.96 4.27 -17.17
C LYS A 71 4.05 3.47 -16.40
N GLN A 72 4.49 3.95 -15.24
CA GLN A 72 5.59 3.43 -14.43
C GLN A 72 5.12 2.59 -13.24
N VAL A 73 3.82 2.41 -13.02
CA VAL A 73 3.38 1.24 -12.27
C VAL A 73 3.85 0.04 -13.07
N ASN A 74 4.91 -0.61 -12.60
CA ASN A 74 5.61 -1.62 -13.36
C ASN A 74 4.59 -2.71 -13.69
N HIS A 75 4.31 -2.93 -14.97
CA HIS A 75 3.32 -3.93 -15.41
C HIS A 75 3.68 -5.36 -14.96
N ASN A 76 4.88 -5.55 -14.41
CA ASN A 76 5.38 -6.80 -13.89
C ASN A 76 5.02 -7.04 -12.42
N ASP A 77 4.58 -6.01 -11.67
CA ASP A 77 4.19 -6.19 -10.28
C ASP A 77 2.86 -6.94 -10.22
N GLU A 78 2.79 -8.01 -9.43
CA GLU A 78 1.54 -8.78 -9.30
C GLU A 78 0.52 -8.00 -8.47
N SER A 79 1.00 -7.36 -7.41
CA SER A 79 0.17 -6.66 -6.44
C SER A 79 0.70 -5.27 -6.13
N ILE A 80 -0.20 -4.35 -5.80
CA ILE A 80 0.10 -3.03 -5.26
C ILE A 80 -0.58 -2.93 -3.90
N ALA A 81 0.22 -2.77 -2.86
CA ALA A 81 -0.25 -2.65 -1.49
C ALA A 81 -0.12 -1.19 -1.02
N ILE A 82 -1.17 -0.65 -0.43
CA ILE A 82 -1.20 0.72 0.08
C ILE A 82 -1.71 0.70 1.52
N TRP A 83 -0.95 1.28 2.43
CA TRP A 83 -1.34 1.42 3.84
C TRP A 83 -1.95 2.80 4.13
N GLU A 84 -3.08 2.83 4.83
CA GLU A 84 -3.79 4.04 5.29
C GLU A 84 -3.98 5.08 4.18
N LEU A 85 -4.42 4.63 3.00
CA LEU A 85 -4.78 5.52 1.92
C LEU A 85 -5.91 6.45 2.38
N PRO A 86 -5.79 7.79 2.32
CA PRO A 86 -6.87 8.72 2.60
C PRO A 86 -8.10 8.47 1.71
N SER A 87 -9.30 8.70 2.25
CA SER A 87 -10.56 8.36 1.61
C SER A 87 -10.92 9.33 0.47
N GLU A 88 -10.17 9.24 -0.64
CA GLU A 88 -10.40 10.02 -1.85
C GLU A 88 -10.92 9.15 -3.00
N ASN A 89 -12.17 9.39 -3.39
CA ASN A 89 -12.83 8.68 -4.50
C ASN A 89 -12.03 8.74 -5.82
N LEU A 90 -11.31 9.84 -6.06
CA LEU A 90 -10.52 10.02 -7.27
C LEU A 90 -9.36 9.01 -7.33
N ILE A 91 -8.66 8.78 -6.21
CA ILE A 91 -7.55 7.82 -6.13
C ILE A 91 -8.09 6.40 -6.25
N LEU A 92 -9.16 6.08 -5.50
CA LEU A 92 -9.81 4.77 -5.55
C LEU A 92 -10.24 4.39 -6.97
N SER A 93 -10.81 5.34 -7.73
CA SER A 93 -11.20 5.13 -9.12
C SER A 93 -10.02 4.85 -10.07
N LYS A 94 -8.82 5.35 -9.75
CA LYS A 94 -7.60 5.03 -10.51
C LYS A 94 -7.08 3.65 -10.13
N LEU A 95 -7.07 3.32 -8.84
CA LEU A 95 -6.62 2.02 -8.34
C LEU A 95 -7.46 0.87 -8.93
N THR A 96 -8.78 1.03 -9.07
CA THR A 96 -9.64 0.01 -9.72
C THR A 96 -9.33 -0.24 -11.19
N LYS A 97 -8.61 0.68 -11.85
CA LYS A 97 -8.27 0.58 -13.28
C LYS A 97 -6.87 0.00 -13.52
N LEU A 98 -6.13 -0.31 -12.45
CA LEU A 98 -4.82 -0.94 -12.56
C LEU A 98 -4.99 -2.43 -12.91
N ASN A 99 -4.07 -2.96 -13.70
CA ASN A 99 -4.04 -4.39 -14.02
C ASN A 99 -3.48 -5.24 -12.86
N ASN A 100 -3.00 -4.59 -11.80
CA ASN A 100 -2.39 -5.22 -10.63
C ASN A 100 -3.46 -5.52 -9.57
N LYS A 101 -3.21 -6.54 -8.74
CA LYS A 101 -4.03 -6.78 -7.56
C LYS A 101 -3.79 -5.68 -6.52
N VAL A 102 -4.76 -4.81 -6.32
CA VAL A 102 -4.67 -3.75 -5.30
C VAL A 102 -5.10 -4.27 -3.93
N ILE A 103 -4.23 -4.11 -2.92
CA ILE A 103 -4.47 -4.43 -1.51
C ILE A 103 -4.44 -3.12 -0.71
N LEU A 104 -5.53 -2.81 -0.03
CA LEU A 104 -5.62 -1.64 0.85
C LEU A 104 -5.56 -2.10 2.31
N GLY A 105 -4.54 -1.65 3.03
CA GLY A 105 -4.38 -1.92 4.45
C GLY A 105 -4.80 -0.74 5.32
N PHE A 106 -5.50 -1.03 6.41
CA PHE A 106 -6.01 -0.03 7.34
C PHE A 106 -5.84 -0.48 8.80
N ASN A 107 -5.68 0.46 9.71
CA ASN A 107 -5.85 0.21 11.13
C ASN A 107 -7.29 -0.18 11.44
N THR A 108 -7.45 -0.91 12.56
CA THR A 108 -8.76 -1.33 13.07
C THR A 108 -9.69 -0.17 13.42
N THR A 109 -9.15 1.04 13.57
CA THR A 109 -9.88 2.26 13.91
C THR A 109 -10.32 3.08 12.69
N THR A 110 -9.87 2.74 11.49
CA THR A 110 -10.16 3.53 10.28
C THR A 110 -11.62 3.35 9.84
N ASP A 111 -12.33 4.45 9.54
CA ASP A 111 -13.68 4.38 8.96
C ASP A 111 -13.61 3.92 7.49
N LEU A 112 -14.22 2.78 7.21
CA LEU A 112 -14.23 2.14 5.90
C LEU A 112 -15.47 2.46 5.07
N SER A 113 -16.37 3.35 5.54
CA SER A 113 -17.63 3.70 4.87
C SER A 113 -17.47 4.07 3.40
N THR A 114 -16.43 4.84 3.07
CA THR A 114 -16.10 5.28 1.70
C THR A 114 -15.60 4.13 0.81
N TYR A 115 -14.93 3.12 1.37
CA TYR A 115 -14.31 2.03 0.61
C TYR A 115 -15.29 0.91 0.25
N LYS A 116 -16.39 0.76 1.01
CA LYS A 116 -17.43 -0.27 0.77
C LYS A 116 -17.99 -0.29 -0.66
N LYS A 117 -17.88 0.81 -1.41
CA LYS A 117 -18.36 0.92 -2.80
C LYS A 117 -17.35 0.40 -3.85
N TRP A 118 -16.11 0.14 -3.44
CA TRP A 118 -14.97 -0.13 -4.31
C TRP A 118 -14.38 -1.54 -4.16
N ILE A 119 -14.79 -2.23 -3.10
CA ILE A 119 -14.40 -3.61 -2.76
C ILE A 119 -15.45 -4.55 -3.34
#